data_AF-A0A9D5X760-F1
#
_entry.id   AF-A0A9D5X760-F1
#
_cell.length_a   1.000
_cell.length_b   1.000
_cell.length_c   1.000
_cell.angle_alpha   90.00
_cell.angle_beta   90.00
_cell.angle_gamma   90.00
#
_symmetry.space_group_name_H-M   'P 1'
#
loop_
_entity.id
_entity.type
_entity.pdbx_description
1 polymer ?
#
loop_
_entity_poly.entity_id
_entity_poly.type
_entity_poly.pdbx_seq_one_letter_code
_entity_poly.pdbx_strand_id
1 'polypeptide(L)' 'DRYCIDILHQIQAVRAALTKVESAVLKDHAACCVAEAIASGDEAEQREKFTELVDLFEKVQR' A
#
# COMPACT_ATOMS: atom_id res chain seq x y z
N ASP A 1 -10.03 -33.78 -11.31
CA ASP A 1 -8.81 -33.48 -10.54
C ASP A 1 -8.12 -32.29 -11.17
N ARG A 2 -7.67 -31.28 -10.41
CA ARG A 2 -7.03 -30.08 -11.00
C ARG A 2 -5.52 -30.33 -11.10
N TYR A 3 -4.94 -29.93 -12.23
CA TYR A 3 -3.50 -30.07 -12.43
C TYR A 3 -2.73 -29.12 -11.50
N CYS A 4 -1.72 -29.63 -10.80
CA CYS A 4 -0.99 -28.85 -9.80
C CYS A 4 -0.38 -27.55 -10.34
N ILE A 5 0.05 -27.55 -11.61
CA ILE A 5 0.59 -26.35 -12.27
C ILE A 5 -0.49 -25.27 -12.44
N ASP A 6 -1.73 -25.66 -12.75
CA ASP A 6 -2.84 -24.71 -12.89
C ASP A 6 -3.18 -24.05 -11.55
N ILE A 7 -3.11 -24.81 -10.46
CA ILE A 7 -3.28 -24.30 -9.10
C ILE A 7 -2.17 -23.29 -8.77
N LEU A 8 -0.91 -23.61 -9.09
CA LEU A 8 0.22 -22.70 -8.88
C LEU A 8 0.08 -21.41 -9.69
N HIS A 9 -0.36 -21.49 -10.96
CA HIS A 9 -0.65 -20.30 -11.77
C HIS A 9 -1.78 -19.46 -11.18
N GLN A 10 -2.85 -20.08 -10.68
CA GLN A 10 -3.94 -19.37 -10.00
C GLN A 10 -3.46 -18.66 -8.73
N ILE A 11 -2.62 -19.33 -7.92
CA ILE A 11 -2.02 -18.71 -6.73
C ILE A 11 -1.17 -17.49 -7.12
N GLN A 12 -0.35 -17.60 -8.17
CA GLN A 12 0.45 -16.47 -8.66
C GLN A 12 -0.43 -15.30 -9.14
N ALA A 13 -1.52 -15.60 -9.86
CA ALA A 13 -2.46 -14.58 -10.30
C ALA A 13 -3.13 -13.85 -9.12
N VAL A 14 -3.52 -14.59 -8.07
CA VAL A 14 -4.08 -14.01 -6.84
C VAL A 14 -3.05 -13.14 -6.12
N ARG A 15 -1.79 -13.60 -6.00
CA ARG A 15 -0.71 -12.79 -5.40
C ARG A 15 -0.51 -11.48 -6.17
N ALA A 16 -0.46 -11.52 -7.50
CA ALA A 16 -0.33 -10.32 -8.32
C ALA A 16 -1.53 -9.37 -8.17
N ALA A 17 -2.75 -9.91 -8.03
CA ALA A 17 -3.93 -9.11 -7.75
C ALA A 17 -3.86 -8.43 -6.38
N LEU A 18 -3.42 -9.17 -5.34
CA LEU A 18 -3.24 -8.62 -4.00
C LEU A 18 -2.20 -7.49 -3.97
N THR A 19 -1.05 -7.65 -4.62
CA THR A 19 -0.04 -6.57 -4.74
C THR A 19 -0.60 -5.30 -5.39
N LYS A 20 -1.50 -5.43 -6.37
CA LYS A 20 -2.19 -4.28 -6.97
C LYS A 20 -3.15 -3.61 -5.99
N VAL A 21 -3.90 -4.38 -5.22
CA VAL A 21 -4.81 -3.87 -4.20
C VAL A 21 -4.04 -3.15 -3.10
N GLU A 22 -2.94 -3.73 -2.61
CA GLU A 22 -2.05 -3.10 -1.63
C GLU A 22 -1.53 -1.74 -2.13
N SER A 23 -1.08 -1.69 -3.39
CA SER A 23 -0.60 -0.45 -4.01
C SER A 23 -1.71 0.62 -4.12
N ALA A 24 -2.94 0.21 -4.44
CA ALA A 24 -4.09 1.12 -4.53
C ALA A 24 -4.46 1.68 -3.15
N VAL A 25 -4.55 0.83 -2.13
CA VAL A 25 -4.84 1.24 -0.74
C VAL A 25 -3.78 2.21 -0.21
N LEU A 26 -2.49 1.91 -0.45
CA LEU A 26 -1.40 2.78 -0.04
C LEU A 26 -1.47 4.15 -0.71
N LYS A 27 -1.79 4.19 -2.01
CA LYS A 27 -1.96 5.44 -2.75
C LYS A 27 -3.12 6.28 -2.21
N ASP A 28 -4.26 5.67 -1.93
CA ASP A 28 -5.44 6.37 -1.40
C ASP A 28 -5.17 6.89 0.02
N HIS A 29 -4.52 6.08 0.87
CA HIS A 29 -4.11 6.51 2.21
C HIS A 29 -3.14 7.69 2.15
N ALA A 30 -2.12 7.63 1.29
CA ALA A 30 -1.18 8.72 1.09
C ALA A 30 -1.89 10.00 0.64
N ALA A 31 -2.80 9.90 -0.34
CA ALA A 31 -3.54 11.04 -0.86
C ALA A 31 -4.43 11.68 0.20
N CYS A 32 -5.11 10.88 1.04
CA CYS A 32 -5.98 11.37 2.10
C CYS A 32 -5.18 11.97 3.27
N CYS A 33 -4.34 11.17 3.92
CA CYS A 33 -3.68 11.55 5.16
C CYS A 33 -2.60 12.63 4.97
N VAL A 34 -1.87 12.62 3.85
CA VAL A 34 -0.91 13.70 3.56
C VAL A 34 -1.63 14.99 3.20
N ALA A 35 -2.74 14.93 2.44
CA ALA A 35 -3.51 16.13 2.13
C ALA A 35 -4.13 16.76 3.39
N GLU A 36 -4.65 15.93 4.31
CA GLU A 36 -5.17 16.38 5.60
C GLU A 36 -4.09 17.05 6.45
N ALA A 37 -2.91 16.43 6.58
CA ALA A 37 -1.80 17.01 7.33
C ALA A 37 -1.25 18.31 6.71
N ILE A 38 -1.22 18.39 5.37
CA ILE A 38 -0.86 19.65 4.70
C ILE A 38 -1.92 20.73 4.99
N ALA A 39 -3.21 20.37 4.93
CA ALA A 39 -4.31 21.29 5.18
C ALA A 39 -4.38 21.77 6.65
N SER A 40 -3.88 20.98 7.61
CA SER A 40 -3.85 21.37 9.02
C SER A 40 -2.87 22.51 9.32
N GLY A 41 -1.82 22.65 8.50
CA GLY A 41 -0.78 23.66 8.68
C GLY A 41 0.16 23.41 9.88
N ASP A 42 0.02 22.26 10.56
CA ASP A 42 0.90 21.87 11.66
C ASP A 42 2.12 21.11 11.13
N GLU A 43 3.30 21.72 11.25
CA GLU A 43 4.57 21.12 10.83
C GLU A 43 4.88 19.79 11.54
N ALA A 44 4.43 19.61 12.79
CA ALA A 44 4.65 18.39 13.55
C ALA A 44 3.80 17.25 12.99
N GLU A 45 2.52 17.51 12.73
CA GLU A 45 1.58 16.55 12.13
C GLU A 45 2.02 16.16 10.70
N GLN A 46 2.48 17.12 9.92
CA GLN A 46 3.02 16.87 8.58
C GLN A 46 4.23 15.95 8.60
N ARG A 47 5.17 16.17 9.53
CA ARG A 47 6.34 15.30 9.70
C ARG A 47 5.96 13.89 10.15
N GLU A 48 5.00 13.78 11.07
CA GLU A 48 4.51 12.50 11.54
C GLU A 48 3.90 11.70 10.39
N LYS A 49 2.96 12.30 9.64
CA LYS A 49 2.30 11.63 8.51
C LYS A 49 3.23 11.30 7.35
N PHE A 50 4.22 12.13 7.10
CA PHE A 50 5.26 11.81 6.13
C PHE A 50 6.10 10.59 6.56
N THR A 51 6.48 10.52 7.84
CA THR A 51 7.26 9.40 8.38
C THR A 51 6.45 8.10 8.35
N GLU A 52 5.17 8.16 8.76
CA GLU A 52 4.24 7.03 8.67
C GLU A 52 4.14 6.49 7.23
N LEU A 53 4.07 7.39 6.25
CA LEU A 53 4.00 7.01 4.85
C LEU A 53 5.28 6.29 4.39
N VAL A 54 6.46 6.83 4.72
CA VAL A 54 7.75 6.21 4.37
C VAL A 54 7.86 4.80 4.97
N ASP A 55 7.52 4.65 6.25
CA ASP A 55 7.55 3.36 6.95
C ASP A 55 6.59 2.33 6.31
N LEU A 56 5.42 2.77 5.83
CA LEU A 56 4.48 1.90 5.11
C LEU A 56 5.04 1.47 3.75
N PHE A 57 5.67 2.38 2.99
CA PHE A 57 6.31 2.03 1.72
C PHE A 57 7.42 0.99 1.89
N GLU A 58 8.24 1.10 2.94
CA GLU A 58 9.30 0.10 3.23
C GLU A 58 8.74 -1.28 3.56
N LYS A 59 7.59 -1.35 4.24
CA LYS A 59 6.93 -2.63 4.58
C LYS A 59 6.30 -3.31 3.37
N VAL A 60 5.74 -2.54 2.44
CA VAL A 60 5.03 -3.07 1.25
C VAL A 60 6.01 -3.45 0.12
N GLN A 61 7.20 -2.87 0.08
CA GLN A 61 8.24 -3.22 -0.91
C GLN A 61 9.07 -4.48 -0.56
N ARG A 62 8.80 -5.13 0.59
CA ARG A 62 9.43 -6.40 1.00
C ARG A 62 8.63 -7.61 0.52
#